data_AF-A0A370KY00-F1
#
_entry.id   AF-A0A370KY00-F1
#
_cell.length_a   1.000
_cell.length_b   1.000
_cell.length_c   1.000
_cell.angle_alpha   90.00
_cell.angle_beta   90.00
_cell.angle_gamma   90.00
#
_symmetry.space_group_name_H-M   'P 1'
#
loop_
_entity.id
_entity.type
_entity.pdbx_description
1 polymer ?
#
loop_
_entity_poly.entity_id
_entity_poly.type
_entity_poly.pdbx_seq_one_letter_code
_entity_poly.pdbx_strand_id
1 'polypeptide(L)'
;MQVGIQRSLSRLKAVKIEEGFMPMSYIPEAASVFAKLAVNGAFDDLGINQSLAPKLKDIDARVKGPAMIAVLSHTYGYLLKLQGVGGGNKPGAGTDHRPTDIATARPPRPIQVWTEQWVYVRRGSRAKDIIGDVSELLDEVILLAKTTNLPEAQAGLTDIERAQLIAILETTLAMLKAPMIEPGLLKKTAKMAKDVAQKAAKTKVEEALGASLEHVAKRVAELIANLL
;
A
#
# COMPACT_ATOMS: atom_id res chain seq x y z
N MET A 1 -21.28 22.73 15.79
CA MET A 1 -20.72 21.59 15.02
C MET A 1 -19.37 21.93 14.41
N GLN A 2 -19.25 22.97 13.59
CA GLN A 2 -18.00 23.38 12.92
C GLN A 2 -16.84 23.75 13.87
N VAL A 3 -17.12 24.52 14.93
CA VAL A 3 -16.10 24.91 15.93
C VAL A 3 -15.52 23.71 16.67
N GLY A 4 -16.32 22.66 16.90
CA GLY A 4 -15.86 21.41 17.51
C GLY A 4 -14.88 20.68 16.60
N ILE A 5 -15.22 20.51 15.32
CA ILE A 5 -14.34 19.86 14.33
C ILE A 5 -13.05 20.64 14.12
N GLN A 6 -13.13 21.98 14.04
CA GLN A 6 -11.96 22.83 13.88
C GLN A 6 -11.02 22.74 15.10
N ARG A 7 -11.55 22.77 16.33
CA ARG A 7 -10.75 22.59 17.55
C ARG A 7 -10.11 21.22 17.61
N SER A 8 -10.84 20.17 17.24
CA SER A 8 -10.31 18.80 17.19
C SER A 8 -9.21 18.63 16.14
N LEU A 9 -9.39 19.24 14.97
CA LEU A 9 -8.40 19.24 13.89
C LEU A 9 -7.14 20.01 14.29
N SER A 10 -7.27 21.15 14.99
CA SER A 10 -6.14 21.89 15.53
C SER A 10 -5.40 21.10 16.62
N ARG A 11 -6.11 20.42 17.52
CA ARG A 11 -5.50 19.55 18.55
C ARG A 11 -4.72 18.39 17.92
N LEU A 12 -5.31 17.69 16.96
CA LEU A 12 -4.63 16.57 16.29
C LEU A 12 -3.39 17.00 15.50
N LYS A 13 -3.45 18.15 14.83
CA LYS A 13 -2.30 18.70 14.08
C LYS A 13 -1.18 19.15 15.01
N ALA A 14 -1.51 19.65 16.21
CA ALA A 14 -0.54 20.07 17.20
C ALA A 14 0.21 18.90 17.86
N VAL A 15 -0.41 17.72 17.97
CA VAL A 15 0.17 16.55 18.66
C VAL A 15 1.20 15.79 17.79
N LYS A 16 1.42 16.16 16.51
CA LYS A 16 2.35 15.48 15.57
C LYS A 16 2.24 13.93 15.65
N ILE A 17 1.01 13.43 15.51
CA ILE A 17 0.72 12.00 15.64
C ILE A 17 1.22 11.28 14.38
N GLU A 18 2.47 10.82 14.41
CA GLU A 18 3.11 10.31 13.20
C GLU A 18 2.67 8.91 12.78
N GLU A 19 2.21 8.00 13.65
CA GLU A 19 1.86 6.64 13.16
C GLU A 19 0.93 5.82 14.07
N GLY A 20 0.28 6.43 15.06
CA GLY A 20 -0.60 5.74 16.01
C GLY A 20 -2.06 5.53 15.56
N PHE A 21 -2.65 4.40 15.95
CA PHE A 21 -4.10 4.17 15.90
C PHE A 21 -4.78 4.89 17.08
N MET A 22 -5.62 5.89 16.79
CA MET A 22 -6.35 6.66 17.79
C MET A 22 -7.77 6.13 17.97
N PRO A 23 -8.24 5.93 19.21
CA PRO A 23 -9.65 5.66 19.45
C PRO A 23 -10.48 6.90 19.13
N MET A 24 -11.68 6.70 18.57
CA MET A 24 -12.66 7.76 18.28
C MET A 24 -13.05 8.56 19.54
N SER A 25 -12.96 7.94 20.72
CA SER A 25 -13.16 8.55 22.04
C SER A 25 -12.23 9.72 22.36
N TYR A 26 -11.10 9.87 21.65
CA TYR A 26 -10.22 11.04 21.78
C TYR A 26 -10.80 12.31 21.16
N ILE A 27 -11.89 12.18 20.38
CA ILE A 27 -12.58 13.28 19.68
C ILE A 27 -14.11 13.09 19.75
N PRO A 28 -14.70 13.15 20.95
CA PRO A 28 -16.12 12.85 21.16
C PRO A 28 -17.04 13.80 20.39
N GLU A 29 -16.61 15.04 20.14
CA GLU A 29 -17.38 16.02 19.38
C GLU A 29 -17.52 15.64 17.90
N ALA A 30 -16.53 14.92 17.34
CA ALA A 30 -16.56 14.48 15.95
C ALA A 30 -17.50 13.28 15.73
N ALA A 31 -17.54 12.34 16.68
CA ALA A 31 -18.46 11.19 16.63
C ALA A 31 -19.93 11.62 16.48
N SER A 32 -20.34 12.65 17.23
CA SER A 32 -21.71 13.21 17.13
C SER A 32 -22.02 13.85 15.76
N VAL A 33 -21.02 14.43 15.10
CA VAL A 33 -21.19 15.03 13.77
C VAL A 33 -21.19 13.95 12.68
N PHE A 34 -20.34 12.93 12.80
CA PHE A 34 -20.35 11.77 11.92
C PHE A 34 -21.65 10.98 12.03
N ALA A 35 -22.21 10.78 13.23
CA ALA A 35 -23.52 10.17 13.39
C ALA A 35 -24.62 10.96 12.64
N LYS A 36 -24.62 12.29 12.74
CA LYS A 36 -25.59 13.14 12.02
C LYS A 36 -25.41 13.12 10.49
N LEU A 37 -24.17 13.15 10.01
CA LEU A 37 -23.87 13.05 8.57
C LEU A 37 -24.24 11.67 8.01
N ALA A 38 -24.18 10.62 8.83
CA ALA A 38 -24.55 9.26 8.45
C ALA A 38 -26.05 9.11 8.27
N VAL A 39 -26.84 9.68 9.20
CA VAL A 39 -28.30 9.69 9.11
C VAL A 39 -28.76 10.47 7.87
N ASN A 40 -28.02 11.51 7.47
CA ASN A 40 -28.34 12.33 6.31
C ASN A 40 -27.76 11.79 4.98
N GLY A 41 -27.17 10.59 4.96
CA GLY A 41 -26.60 9.99 3.74
C GLY A 41 -25.36 10.70 3.17
N ALA A 42 -24.80 11.69 3.87
CA ALA A 42 -23.74 12.57 3.35
C ALA A 42 -22.34 11.93 3.30
N PHE A 43 -22.19 10.66 3.67
CA PHE A 43 -20.89 9.97 3.65
C PHE A 43 -20.35 9.74 2.24
N ASP A 44 -21.24 9.47 1.30
CA ASP A 44 -20.86 9.27 -0.10
C ASP A 44 -20.36 10.58 -0.73
N ASP A 45 -20.96 11.72 -0.36
CA ASP A 45 -20.56 13.06 -0.81
C ASP A 45 -19.28 13.59 -0.16
N LEU A 46 -18.88 13.02 1.00
CA LEU A 46 -17.68 13.41 1.73
C LEU A 46 -16.39 12.86 1.10
N GLY A 47 -16.49 11.92 0.15
CA GLY A 47 -15.35 11.26 -0.48
C GLY A 47 -14.51 10.44 0.50
N ILE A 48 -15.12 10.00 1.61
CA ILE A 48 -14.47 9.17 2.62
C ILE A 48 -14.48 7.72 2.14
N ASN A 49 -13.37 7.00 2.36
CA ASN A 49 -13.30 5.57 2.06
C ASN A 49 -14.41 4.81 2.82
N GLN A 50 -15.25 4.05 2.10
CA GLN A 50 -16.39 3.33 2.66
C GLN A 50 -16.02 2.36 3.78
N SER A 51 -14.78 1.86 3.81
CA SER A 51 -14.27 1.01 4.90
C SER A 51 -14.05 1.74 6.23
N LEU A 52 -13.98 3.08 6.22
CA LEU A 52 -13.85 3.93 7.40
C LEU A 52 -15.21 4.38 7.94
N ALA A 53 -16.24 4.46 7.09
CA ALA A 53 -17.58 4.88 7.45
C ALA A 53 -18.20 4.12 8.66
N PRO A 54 -18.09 2.77 8.79
CA PRO A 54 -18.60 2.09 9.98
C PRO A 54 -17.75 2.38 11.23
N LYS A 55 -16.44 2.57 11.08
CA LYS A 55 -15.51 2.88 12.19
C LYS A 55 -15.67 4.30 12.73
N LEU A 56 -16.16 5.23 11.91
CA LEU A 56 -16.41 6.62 12.33
C LEU A 56 -17.70 6.78 13.14
N LYS A 57 -18.57 5.75 13.15
CA LYS A 57 -19.82 5.70 13.91
C LYS A 57 -19.66 5.04 15.28
N ASP A 58 -18.59 4.28 15.47
CA ASP A 58 -18.27 3.55 16.69
C ASP A 58 -17.22 4.33 17.49
N ILE A 59 -17.57 4.72 18.72
CA ILE A 59 -16.72 5.57 19.57
C ILE A 59 -15.49 4.81 20.10
N ASP A 60 -15.54 3.49 20.10
CA ASP A 60 -14.45 2.61 20.55
C ASP A 60 -13.53 2.19 19.40
N ALA A 61 -13.92 2.48 18.15
CA ALA A 61 -13.13 2.15 16.98
C ALA A 61 -11.84 2.97 16.91
N ARG A 62 -10.78 2.32 16.44
CA ARG A 62 -9.46 2.95 16.27
C ARG A 62 -9.16 3.26 14.81
N VAL A 63 -8.82 4.51 14.53
CA VAL A 63 -8.52 5.02 13.19
C VAL A 63 -7.09 5.56 13.16
N LYS A 64 -6.36 5.30 12.08
CA LYS A 64 -5.01 5.84 11.89
C LYS A 64 -5.06 7.38 11.93
N GLY A 65 -4.13 8.00 12.65
CA GLY A 65 -4.09 9.46 12.82
C GLY A 65 -4.19 10.27 11.52
N PRO A 66 -3.42 9.93 10.46
CA PRO A 66 -3.52 10.61 9.17
C PRO A 66 -4.90 10.48 8.52
N ALA A 67 -5.53 9.31 8.61
CA ALA A 67 -6.88 9.09 8.09
C ALA A 67 -7.92 9.90 8.87
N MET A 68 -7.77 10.02 10.19
CA MET A 68 -8.63 10.86 11.03
C MET A 68 -8.53 12.35 10.66
N ILE A 69 -7.31 12.84 10.46
CA ILE A 69 -7.05 14.23 10.06
C ILE A 69 -7.67 14.51 8.69
N ALA A 70 -7.52 13.59 7.74
CA ALA A 70 -8.14 13.71 6.42
C ALA A 70 -9.68 13.77 6.55
N VAL A 71 -10.29 12.80 7.23
CA VAL A 71 -11.75 12.73 7.42
C VAL A 71 -12.29 14.01 8.08
N LEU A 72 -11.65 14.52 9.14
CA LEU A 72 -12.06 15.76 9.80
C LEU A 72 -11.90 16.98 8.88
N SER A 73 -10.86 17.01 8.05
CA SER A 73 -10.63 18.09 7.07
C SER A 73 -11.69 18.09 5.98
N HIS A 74 -12.03 16.92 5.43
CA HIS A 74 -13.11 16.76 4.45
C HIS A 74 -14.47 17.14 5.03
N THR A 75 -14.72 16.74 6.27
CA THR A 75 -15.96 17.06 6.99
C THR A 75 -16.09 18.54 7.28
N TYR A 76 -15.00 19.18 7.69
CA TYR A 76 -14.96 20.64 7.88
C TYR A 76 -15.22 21.39 6.56
N GLY A 77 -14.60 20.96 5.47
CA GLY A 77 -14.80 21.53 4.14
C GLY A 77 -16.23 21.34 3.61
N TYR A 78 -16.83 20.18 3.86
CA TYR A 78 -18.22 19.91 3.48
C TYR A 78 -19.22 20.75 4.28
N LEU A 79 -19.02 20.88 5.59
CA LEU A 79 -19.86 21.77 6.41
C LEU A 79 -19.72 23.24 6.01
N LEU A 80 -18.53 23.68 5.61
CA LEU A 80 -18.30 25.00 5.02
C LEU A 80 -19.04 25.17 3.69
N LYS A 81 -19.04 24.15 2.83
CA LYS A 81 -19.82 24.17 1.58
C LYS A 81 -21.31 24.25 1.85
N LEU A 82 -21.84 23.48 2.80
CA LEU A 82 -23.26 23.55 3.17
C LEU A 82 -23.66 24.92 3.73
N GLN A 83 -22.74 25.62 4.40
CA GLN A 83 -22.94 27.00 4.83
C GLN A 83 -22.79 28.02 3.68
N GLY A 84 -21.92 27.73 2.69
CA GLY A 84 -21.69 28.57 1.51
C GLY A 84 -22.70 28.38 0.36
N VAL A 85 -23.49 27.32 0.37
CA VAL A 85 -24.60 27.09 -0.59
C VAL A 85 -25.79 28.05 -0.35
N GLY A 86 -25.71 28.91 0.68
CA GLY A 86 -26.57 30.08 0.85
C GLY A 86 -26.17 31.34 0.05
N GLY A 87 -25.12 31.31 -0.77
CA GLY A 87 -24.72 32.49 -1.55
C GLY A 87 -23.75 32.16 -2.67
N GLY A 88 -24.28 32.11 -3.90
CA GLY A 88 -23.46 31.89 -5.09
C GLY A 88 -22.46 33.03 -5.32
N ASN A 89 -21.19 32.68 -5.53
CA ASN A 89 -20.43 33.15 -6.69
C ASN A 89 -19.09 32.44 -6.80
N LYS A 90 -18.64 32.30 -8.05
CA LYS A 90 -17.34 31.75 -8.48
C LYS A 90 -16.18 32.45 -7.74
N PRO A 91 -15.05 31.77 -7.43
CA PRO A 91 -13.93 32.43 -6.78
C PRO A 91 -13.14 33.25 -7.80
N GLY A 92 -13.40 34.55 -7.82
CA GLY A 92 -12.49 35.58 -8.31
C GLY A 92 -11.48 35.96 -7.24
N ALA A 93 -10.33 36.45 -7.70
CA ALA A 93 -9.18 36.91 -6.94
C ALA A 93 -9.51 37.85 -5.76
N GLY A 94 -8.73 37.74 -4.68
CA GLY A 94 -8.79 38.65 -3.53
C GLY A 94 -7.94 38.17 -2.36
N THR A 95 -6.65 38.49 -2.42
CA THR A 95 -5.67 38.43 -1.32
C THR A 95 -6.13 39.23 -0.11
N ASP A 96 -5.98 38.66 1.10
CA ASP A 96 -5.73 39.47 2.28
C ASP A 96 -4.54 38.90 3.06
N HIS A 97 -3.53 39.75 3.22
CA HIS A 97 -2.23 39.45 3.80
C HIS A 97 -2.29 39.70 5.31
N ARG A 98 -2.05 38.65 6.10
CA ARG A 98 -1.40 38.82 7.41
C ARG A 98 -0.05 38.08 7.37
N PRO A 99 1.09 38.79 7.50
CA PRO A 99 2.38 38.14 7.61
C PRO A 99 2.45 37.52 9.00
N THR A 100 2.11 36.24 9.11
CA THR A 100 2.53 35.46 10.28
C THR A 100 3.99 35.13 10.01
N ASP A 101 4.83 35.64 10.89
CA ASP A 101 6.27 35.39 10.94
C ASP A 101 6.49 33.89 11.22
N ILE A 102 6.38 33.08 10.17
CA ILE A 102 6.72 31.65 10.22
C ILE A 102 8.23 31.61 10.10
N ALA A 103 8.87 31.65 11.27
CA ALA A 103 10.23 31.19 11.46
C ALA A 103 10.50 30.00 10.53
N THR A 104 11.61 30.08 9.82
CA THR A 104 12.16 29.21 8.78
C THR A 104 12.30 27.72 9.19
N ALA A 105 11.20 27.09 9.60
CA ALA A 105 11.09 25.66 9.72
C ALA A 105 11.02 25.12 8.30
N ARG A 106 12.18 24.76 7.74
CA ARG A 106 12.25 23.91 6.56
C ARG A 106 11.41 22.67 6.88
N PRO A 107 10.24 22.46 6.25
CA PRO A 107 9.52 21.22 6.45
C PRO A 107 10.49 20.08 6.12
N PRO A 108 10.55 19.00 6.93
CA PRO A 108 11.29 17.82 6.50
C PRO A 108 10.78 17.48 5.10
N ARG A 109 11.70 17.34 4.15
CA ARG A 109 11.33 17.02 2.77
C ARG A 109 10.41 15.80 2.86
N PRO A 110 9.23 15.82 2.22
CA PRO A 110 8.32 14.69 2.27
C PRO A 110 9.12 13.44 1.96
N ILE A 111 9.08 12.44 2.84
CA ILE A 111 9.70 11.14 2.59
C ILE A 111 8.92 10.58 1.41
N GLN A 112 9.49 10.70 0.22
CA GLN A 112 8.96 10.07 -0.98
C GLN A 112 9.23 8.58 -0.86
N VAL A 113 8.28 7.84 -0.29
CA VAL A 113 8.27 6.39 -0.36
C VAL A 113 7.82 6.02 -1.77
N TRP A 114 8.77 5.71 -2.65
CA TRP A 114 8.48 5.13 -3.96
C TRP A 114 7.96 3.71 -3.76
N THR A 115 6.64 3.57 -3.63
CA THR A 115 5.99 2.27 -3.83
C THR A 115 5.70 2.12 -5.31
N GLU A 116 6.13 1.03 -5.92
CA GLU A 116 5.74 0.71 -7.29
C GLU A 116 4.21 0.57 -7.34
N GLN A 117 3.56 1.28 -8.25
CA GLN A 117 2.11 1.25 -8.36
C GLN A 117 1.66 -0.16 -8.74
N TRP A 118 0.57 -0.63 -8.14
CA TRP A 118 -0.04 -1.88 -8.54
C TRP A 118 -0.60 -1.75 -9.96
N VAL A 119 -0.33 -2.74 -10.80
CA VAL A 119 -0.71 -2.76 -12.21
C VAL A 119 -1.87 -3.72 -12.40
N TYR A 120 -2.97 -3.25 -12.99
CA TYR A 120 -4.06 -4.10 -13.41
C TYR A 120 -3.73 -4.81 -14.73
N VAL A 121 -3.80 -6.14 -14.74
CA VAL A 121 -3.50 -6.93 -15.95
C VAL A 121 -4.78 -7.18 -16.74
N ARG A 122 -4.83 -6.63 -17.97
CA ARG A 122 -5.96 -6.84 -18.88
C ARG A 122 -6.00 -8.29 -19.38
N ARG A 123 -7.20 -8.87 -19.47
CA ARG A 123 -7.41 -10.18 -20.10
C ARG A 123 -7.02 -10.10 -21.58
N GLY A 124 -6.36 -11.15 -22.09
CA GLY A 124 -5.87 -11.22 -23.48
C GLY A 124 -4.68 -10.31 -23.80
N SER A 125 -4.06 -9.69 -22.80
CA SER A 125 -2.79 -8.98 -22.97
C SER A 125 -1.63 -9.97 -23.01
N ARG A 126 -0.55 -9.62 -23.72
CA ARG A 126 0.71 -10.39 -23.71
C ARG A 126 1.23 -10.64 -22.29
N ALA A 127 1.06 -9.69 -21.38
CA ALA A 127 1.41 -9.86 -19.97
C ALA A 127 0.63 -11.03 -19.32
N LYS A 128 -0.65 -11.22 -19.69
CA LYS A 128 -1.46 -12.32 -19.16
C LYS A 128 -0.98 -13.69 -19.64
N ASP A 129 -0.51 -13.78 -20.88
CA ASP A 129 0.06 -15.03 -21.42
C ASP A 129 1.37 -15.36 -20.70
N ILE A 130 2.25 -14.36 -20.55
CA ILE A 130 3.51 -14.52 -19.80
C ILE A 130 3.25 -14.94 -18.35
N ILE A 131 2.19 -14.44 -17.71
CA ILE A 131 1.81 -14.83 -16.35
C ILE A 131 1.50 -16.33 -16.25
N GLY A 132 0.89 -16.93 -17.28
CA GLY A 132 0.65 -18.38 -17.32
C GLY A 132 1.96 -19.14 -17.21
N ASP A 133 2.88 -18.86 -18.14
CA ASP A 133 4.20 -19.50 -18.18
C ASP A 133 5.01 -19.27 -16.89
N VAL A 134 5.02 -18.04 -16.36
CA VAL A 134 5.71 -17.73 -15.11
C VAL A 134 5.11 -18.52 -13.94
N SER A 135 3.78 -18.69 -13.90
CA SER A 135 3.12 -19.42 -12.82
C SER A 135 3.50 -20.89 -12.83
N GLU A 136 3.52 -21.53 -14.00
CA GLU A 136 3.95 -22.93 -14.17
C GLU A 136 5.40 -23.12 -13.72
N LEU A 137 6.30 -22.24 -14.16
CA LEU A 137 7.71 -22.28 -13.75
C LEU A 137 7.91 -22.09 -12.25
N LEU A 138 7.11 -21.20 -11.63
CA LEU A 138 7.17 -20.99 -10.18
C LEU A 138 6.70 -22.25 -9.42
N ASP A 139 5.62 -22.90 -9.85
CA ASP A 139 5.15 -24.15 -9.25
C ASP A 139 6.22 -25.25 -9.32
N GLU A 140 6.87 -25.43 -10.48
CA GLU A 140 7.96 -26.39 -10.65
C GLU A 140 9.16 -26.11 -9.74
N VAL A 141 9.58 -24.85 -9.67
CA VAL A 141 10.72 -24.45 -8.83
C VAL A 141 10.40 -24.55 -7.34
N ILE A 142 9.17 -24.23 -6.93
CA ILE A 142 8.73 -24.41 -5.54
C ILE A 142 8.80 -25.90 -5.17
N LEU A 143 8.38 -26.79 -6.06
CA LEU A 143 8.48 -28.23 -5.85
C LEU A 143 9.95 -28.65 -5.70
N LEU A 144 10.82 -28.27 -6.63
CA LEU A 144 12.26 -28.57 -6.57
C LEU A 144 12.92 -28.06 -5.29
N ALA A 145 12.57 -26.84 -4.88
CA ALA A 145 13.09 -26.23 -3.65
C ALA A 145 12.66 -27.01 -2.41
N LYS A 146 11.44 -27.56 -2.38
CA LYS A 146 10.88 -28.36 -1.28
C LYS A 146 11.41 -29.79 -1.22
N THR A 147 11.79 -30.39 -2.35
CA THR A 147 12.15 -31.81 -2.44
C THR A 147 13.64 -32.10 -2.37
N THR A 148 14.48 -31.11 -2.01
CA THR A 148 15.91 -31.41 -1.80
C THR A 148 16.06 -32.38 -0.65
N ASN A 149 16.84 -33.44 -0.86
CA ASN A 149 17.18 -34.42 0.17
C ASN A 149 18.67 -34.30 0.58
N LEU A 150 19.33 -33.22 0.18
CA LEU A 150 20.73 -33.00 0.52
C LEU A 150 20.87 -32.68 2.02
N PRO A 151 21.85 -33.28 2.71
CA PRO A 151 22.20 -32.86 4.07
C PRO A 151 22.61 -31.38 4.09
N GLU A 152 22.33 -30.67 5.19
CA GLU A 152 22.58 -29.22 5.32
C GLU A 152 24.04 -28.84 4.99
N ALA A 153 25.01 -29.67 5.39
CA ALA A 153 26.43 -29.46 5.11
C ALA A 153 26.82 -29.56 3.62
N GLN A 154 25.94 -30.12 2.78
CA GLN A 154 26.14 -30.33 1.34
C GLN A 154 25.14 -29.52 0.49
N ALA A 155 24.19 -28.82 1.12
CA ALA A 155 23.20 -28.01 0.43
C ALA A 155 23.79 -26.65 0.02
N GLY A 156 23.35 -26.13 -1.13
CA GLY A 156 23.78 -24.81 -1.62
C GLY A 156 23.10 -23.66 -0.85
N LEU A 157 21.95 -23.96 -0.26
CA LEU A 157 21.15 -23.07 0.56
C LEU A 157 20.99 -23.62 1.97
N THR A 158 21.08 -22.74 2.97
CA THR A 158 20.67 -23.06 4.34
C THR A 158 19.16 -23.24 4.41
N ASP A 159 18.67 -23.89 5.47
CA ASP A 159 17.22 -24.07 5.68
C ASP A 159 16.46 -22.74 5.73
N ILE A 160 17.07 -21.71 6.33
CA ILE A 160 16.49 -20.36 6.41
C ILE A 160 16.43 -19.73 5.01
N GLU A 161 17.52 -19.78 4.23
CA GLU A 161 17.55 -19.24 2.87
C GLU A 161 16.53 -19.95 1.98
N ARG A 162 16.39 -21.27 2.11
CA ARG A 162 15.41 -22.08 1.38
C ARG A 162 13.99 -21.73 1.75
N ALA A 163 13.69 -21.58 3.05
CA ALA A 163 12.36 -21.18 3.50
C ALA A 163 12.00 -19.77 3.00
N GLN A 164 12.95 -18.83 3.01
CA GLN A 164 12.76 -17.49 2.45
C GLN A 164 12.54 -17.52 0.94
N LEU A 165 13.29 -18.36 0.23
CA LEU A 165 13.12 -18.59 -1.21
C LEU A 165 11.71 -19.07 -1.52
N ILE A 166 11.29 -20.16 -0.88
CA ILE A 166 9.96 -20.77 -1.07
C ILE A 166 8.87 -19.75 -0.75
N ALA A 167 8.96 -19.04 0.38
CA ALA A 167 7.95 -18.07 0.79
C ALA A 167 7.75 -16.95 -0.24
N ILE A 168 8.83 -16.41 -0.82
CA ILE A 168 8.72 -15.38 -1.85
C ILE A 168 8.17 -15.96 -3.16
N LEU A 169 8.60 -17.16 -3.58
CA LEU A 169 8.06 -17.80 -4.77
C LEU A 169 6.56 -18.08 -4.65
N GLU A 170 6.11 -18.63 -3.52
CA GLU A 170 4.70 -18.90 -3.22
C GLU A 170 3.88 -17.61 -3.15
N THR A 171 4.42 -16.56 -2.52
CA THR A 171 3.74 -15.26 -2.45
C THR A 171 3.59 -14.66 -3.84
N THR A 172 4.63 -14.74 -4.68
CA THR A 172 4.57 -14.27 -6.07
C THR A 172 3.58 -15.07 -6.88
N LEU A 173 3.59 -16.39 -6.78
CA LEU A 173 2.61 -17.24 -7.46
C LEU A 173 1.17 -16.92 -7.04
N ALA A 174 0.93 -16.71 -5.75
CA ALA A 174 -0.39 -16.31 -5.25
C ALA A 174 -0.81 -14.95 -5.81
N MET A 175 0.11 -13.98 -5.89
CA MET A 175 -0.15 -12.67 -6.49
C MET A 175 -0.45 -12.78 -7.99
N LEU A 176 0.25 -13.63 -8.74
CA LEU A 176 0.05 -13.80 -10.19
C LEU A 176 -1.35 -14.35 -10.55
N LYS A 177 -2.01 -15.02 -9.60
CA LYS A 177 -3.40 -15.47 -9.73
C LYS A 177 -4.41 -14.31 -9.59
N ALA A 178 -3.99 -13.17 -9.03
CA ALA A 178 -4.82 -11.98 -8.88
C ALA A 178 -4.86 -11.11 -10.15
N PRO A 179 -5.90 -10.27 -10.34
CA PRO A 179 -5.98 -9.34 -11.47
C PRO A 179 -5.04 -8.13 -11.33
N MET A 180 -4.52 -7.86 -10.12
CA MET A 180 -3.59 -6.77 -9.85
C MET A 180 -2.25 -7.34 -9.41
N ILE A 181 -1.18 -6.78 -9.97
CA ILE A 181 0.20 -7.21 -9.73
C ILE A 181 0.99 -6.08 -9.11
N GLU A 182 1.84 -6.41 -8.14
CA GLU A 182 2.84 -5.52 -7.56
C GLU A 182 4.19 -5.74 -8.27
N PRO A 183 4.67 -4.79 -9.10
CA PRO A 183 5.93 -4.97 -9.82
C PRO A 183 7.15 -5.06 -8.88
N GLY A 184 7.06 -4.47 -7.68
CA GLY A 184 8.10 -4.54 -6.65
C GLY A 184 8.37 -5.98 -6.18
N LEU A 185 7.31 -6.77 -5.98
CA LEU A 185 7.42 -8.18 -5.62
C LEU A 185 8.04 -9.00 -6.77
N LEU A 186 7.67 -8.71 -8.02
CA LEU A 186 8.28 -9.36 -9.19
C LEU A 186 9.77 -9.06 -9.28
N LYS A 187 10.20 -7.80 -9.08
CA LYS A 187 11.62 -7.42 -9.07
C LYS A 187 12.39 -8.12 -7.96
N LYS A 188 11.81 -8.19 -6.76
CA LYS A 188 12.40 -8.92 -5.63
C LYS A 188 12.56 -10.41 -5.95
N THR A 189 11.54 -11.01 -6.56
CA THR A 189 11.56 -12.42 -6.97
C THR A 189 12.63 -12.69 -8.02
N ALA A 190 12.67 -11.88 -9.10
CA ALA A 190 13.68 -12.01 -10.15
C ALA A 190 15.10 -11.86 -9.60
N LYS A 191 15.33 -10.88 -8.71
CA LYS A 191 16.62 -10.66 -8.07
C LYS A 191 17.03 -11.87 -7.25
N MET A 192 16.17 -12.34 -6.34
CA MET A 192 16.50 -13.46 -5.47
C MET A 192 16.70 -14.76 -6.25
N ALA A 193 15.87 -15.03 -7.27
CA ALA A 193 16.04 -16.19 -8.13
C ALA A 193 17.39 -16.15 -8.85
N LYS A 194 17.80 -14.99 -9.35
CA LYS A 194 19.12 -14.79 -9.96
C LYS A 194 20.27 -14.98 -8.96
N ASP A 195 20.15 -14.42 -7.75
CA ASP A 195 21.19 -14.53 -6.72
C ASP A 195 21.40 -15.99 -6.30
N VAL A 196 20.31 -16.75 -6.12
CA VAL A 196 20.36 -18.19 -5.80
C VAL A 196 20.88 -19.02 -6.97
N ALA A 197 20.44 -18.74 -8.20
CA ALA A 197 20.96 -19.41 -9.39
C ALA A 197 22.47 -19.23 -9.54
N GLN A 198 22.97 -18.02 -9.32
CA GLN A 198 24.41 -17.74 -9.33
C GLN A 198 25.15 -18.44 -8.20
N LYS A 199 24.54 -18.56 -7.01
CA LYS A 199 25.12 -19.32 -5.89
C LYS A 199 25.26 -20.79 -6.25
N ALA A 200 24.20 -21.41 -6.76
CA ALA A 200 24.17 -22.80 -7.22
C ALA A 200 25.21 -23.07 -8.33
N ALA A 201 25.34 -22.16 -9.30
CA ALA A 201 26.33 -22.27 -10.36
C ALA A 201 27.79 -22.18 -9.84
N LYS A 202 28.04 -21.33 -8.84
CA LYS A 202 29.37 -21.17 -8.22
C LYS A 202 29.75 -22.37 -7.36
N THR A 203 28.80 -22.90 -6.59
CA THR A 203 29.03 -24.03 -5.69
C THR A 203 28.95 -25.38 -6.42
N LYS A 204 28.37 -25.43 -7.64
CA LYS A 204 28.04 -26.66 -8.38
C LYS A 204 27.13 -27.61 -7.58
N VAL A 205 26.28 -27.02 -6.76
CA VAL A 205 25.34 -27.73 -5.89
C VAL A 205 23.94 -27.25 -6.26
N GLU A 206 22.98 -28.19 -6.29
CA GLU A 206 21.59 -27.90 -6.67
C GLU A 206 21.47 -27.26 -8.07
N GLU A 207 22.27 -27.75 -9.03
CA GLU A 207 22.35 -27.20 -10.39
C GLU A 207 20.99 -27.15 -11.10
N ALA A 208 20.13 -28.16 -10.88
CA ALA A 208 18.78 -28.19 -11.43
C ALA A 208 17.91 -27.04 -10.88
N LEU A 209 17.96 -26.80 -9.56
CA LEU A 209 17.26 -25.68 -8.93
C LEU A 209 17.81 -24.34 -9.44
N GLY A 210 19.13 -24.24 -9.57
CA GLY A 210 19.80 -23.04 -10.09
C GLY A 210 19.40 -22.72 -11.53
N ALA A 211 19.43 -23.71 -12.42
CA ALA A 211 19.04 -23.54 -13.82
C ALA A 211 17.56 -23.13 -13.97
N SER A 212 16.67 -23.76 -13.21
CA SER A 212 15.25 -23.40 -13.23
C SER A 212 15.00 -22.00 -12.66
N LEU A 213 15.70 -21.60 -11.60
CA LEU A 213 15.62 -20.24 -11.05
C LEU A 213 16.17 -19.17 -12.00
N GLU A 214 17.18 -19.48 -12.80
CA GLU A 214 17.66 -18.58 -13.85
C GLU A 214 16.60 -18.39 -14.95
N HIS A 215 15.89 -19.46 -15.32
CA HIS A 215 14.78 -19.37 -16.26
C HIS A 215 13.61 -18.55 -15.70
N VAL A 216 13.24 -18.77 -14.43
CA VAL A 216 12.25 -17.95 -13.71
C VAL A 216 12.67 -16.48 -13.71
N ALA A 217 13.91 -16.16 -13.36
CA ALA A 217 14.39 -14.79 -13.31
C ALA A 217 14.24 -14.08 -14.67
N LYS A 218 14.57 -14.78 -15.77
CA LYS A 218 14.42 -14.27 -17.13
C LYS A 218 12.95 -14.02 -17.50
N ARG A 219 12.06 -14.98 -17.22
CA ARG A 219 10.63 -14.85 -17.56
C ARG A 219 9.92 -13.80 -16.71
N VAL A 220 10.27 -13.67 -15.44
CA VAL A 220 9.79 -12.60 -14.56
C VAL A 220 10.29 -11.23 -15.02
N ALA A 221 11.54 -11.11 -15.48
CA ALA A 221 12.03 -9.87 -16.06
C ALA A 221 11.27 -9.47 -17.33
N GLU A 222 10.93 -10.44 -18.18
CA GLU A 222 10.09 -10.20 -19.36
C GLU A 222 8.66 -9.77 -18.95
N LEU A 223 8.08 -10.38 -17.92
CA LEU A 223 6.79 -9.95 -17.40
C LEU A 223 6.84 -8.49 -16.94
N ILE A 224 7.85 -8.09 -16.17
CA ILE A 224 8.02 -6.70 -15.72
C ILE A 224 8.07 -5.74 -16.91
N ALA A 225 8.80 -6.09 -17.98
CA ALA A 225 8.89 -5.27 -19.18
C ALA A 225 7.56 -5.13 -19.95
N ASN A 226 6.63 -6.08 -19.80
CA ASN A 226 5.30 -6.03 -20.43
C ASN A 226 4.21 -5.45 -19.50
N LEU A 227 4.57 -5.06 -18.27
CA LEU A 227 3.68 -4.37 -17.32
C LEU A 227 3.89 -2.85 -17.29
N LEU A 228 5.04 -2.38 -17.80
CA LEU A 228 5.40 -0.96 -17.95
C LEU A 228 4.95 -0.44 -19.33
#